data_AF-A0A7W0G4V0-F1
#
_entry.id   AF-A0A7W0G4V0-F1
#
_cell.length_a   1.000
_cell.length_b   1.000
_cell.length_c   1.000
_cell.angle_alpha   90.00
_cell.angle_beta   90.00
_cell.angle_gamma   90.00
#
_symmetry.space_group_name_H-M   'P 1'
#
loop_
_entity.id
_entity.type
_entity.pdbx_description
1 polymer ?
#
loop_
_entity_poly.entity_id
_entity_poly.type
_entity_poly.pdbx_seq_one_letter_code
_entity_poly.pdbx_strand_id
1 'polypeptide(L)'
;VDTLSRLLELYGPDARLFFVMGADSWAEITTWREWERVLTLTDQIVVTRPGYELETTHVTEAIRERVSDVRGASTEEVAAALEASADETRIYLTDAARVEAASTDIRRAAGDARRWAELASLVAPPVAEYINKHGLYREGNGAEFFDAGTNRTH
;
A
#
# COMPACT_ATOMS: atom_id res chain seq x y z
N VAL A 1 4.78 -1.59 -12.58
CA VAL A 1 4.84 -0.52 -13.61
C VAL A 1 3.67 -0.59 -14.59
N ASP A 2 3.43 -1.71 -15.28
CA ASP A 2 2.38 -1.82 -16.31
C ASP A 2 0.98 -1.41 -15.83
N THR A 3 0.60 -1.81 -14.62
CA THR A 3 -0.69 -1.42 -14.00
C THR A 3 -0.83 0.10 -13.90
N LEU A 4 0.23 0.80 -13.47
CA LEU A 4 0.21 2.27 -13.34
C LEU A 4 0.11 2.94 -14.71
N SER A 5 0.87 2.46 -15.70
CA SER A 5 0.79 2.97 -17.08
C SER A 5 -0.63 2.83 -17.65
N ARG A 6 -1.26 1.67 -17.47
CA ARG A 6 -2.63 1.45 -17.91
C ARG A 6 -3.65 2.35 -17.21
N LEU A 7 -3.46 2.64 -15.92
CA LEU A 7 -4.36 3.54 -15.19
C LEU A 7 -4.21 4.99 -15.70
N LEU A 8 -3.00 5.46 -15.97
CA LEU A 8 -2.77 6.78 -16.56
C LEU A 8 -3.41 6.90 -17.95
N GLU A 9 -3.27 5.87 -18.78
CA GLU A 9 -3.94 5.82 -20.09
C GLU A 9 -5.47 5.87 -19.97
N LEU A 10 -6.02 5.20 -18.95
CA LEU A 10 -7.46 5.14 -18.72
C LEU A 10 -8.05 6.48 -18.23
N TYR A 11 -7.37 7.16 -17.31
CA TYR A 11 -7.87 8.40 -16.71
C TYR A 11 -7.43 9.66 -17.46
N GLY A 12 -6.43 9.55 -18.35
CA GLY A 12 -5.93 10.65 -19.16
C GLY A 12 -4.81 11.45 -18.50
N PRO A 13 -4.17 12.36 -19.26
CA PRO A 13 -2.99 13.10 -18.81
C PRO A 13 -3.28 14.11 -17.68
N ASP A 14 -4.53 14.55 -17.53
CA ASP A 14 -4.93 15.50 -16.48
C ASP A 14 -5.20 14.81 -15.13
N ALA A 15 -5.17 13.47 -15.09
CA ALA A 15 -5.43 12.72 -13.87
C ALA A 15 -4.16 12.61 -13.02
N ARG A 16 -4.24 13.14 -11.79
CA ARG A 16 -3.20 12.96 -10.78
C ARG A 16 -3.44 11.66 -10.02
N LEU A 17 -2.53 10.70 -10.19
CA LEU A 17 -2.59 9.41 -9.51
C LEU A 17 -1.65 9.38 -8.32
N PHE A 18 -2.14 8.81 -7.21
CA PHE A 18 -1.37 8.56 -6.01
C PHE A 18 -1.22 7.05 -5.79
N PHE A 19 0.01 6.58 -5.68
CA PHE A 19 0.33 5.20 -5.32
C PHE A 19 0.72 5.15 -3.85
N VAL A 20 -0.07 4.44 -3.04
CA VAL A 20 0.15 4.34 -1.59
C VAL A 20 0.92 3.05 -1.29
N MET A 21 2.00 3.17 -0.53
CA MET A 21 2.80 2.03 -0.08
C MET A 21 3.31 2.21 1.35
N GLY A 22 3.63 1.10 2.01
CA GLY A 22 4.21 1.12 3.35
C GLY A 22 5.74 1.23 3.33
N ALA A 23 6.33 1.56 4.48
CA ALA A 23 7.77 1.65 4.68
C ALA A 23 8.54 0.38 4.24
N ASP A 24 7.99 -0.82 4.49
CA ASP A 24 8.61 -2.08 4.06
C ASP A 24 8.75 -2.17 2.53
N SER A 25 7.72 -1.75 1.79
CA SER A 25 7.77 -1.75 0.33
C SER A 25 8.70 -0.67 -0.21
N TRP A 26 8.81 0.46 0.49
CA TRP A 26 9.76 1.52 0.14
C TRP A 26 11.20 1.06 0.31
N ALA A 27 11.55 0.43 1.43
CA ALA A 27 12.90 -0.09 1.67
C ALA A 27 13.37 -1.07 0.57
N GLU A 28 12.43 -1.85 0.03
CA GLU A 28 12.69 -2.84 -1.02
C GLU A 28 12.38 -2.32 -2.44
N ILE A 29 12.11 -1.03 -2.63
CA ILE A 29 11.60 -0.49 -3.90
C ILE A 29 12.55 -0.77 -5.08
N THR A 30 13.86 -0.74 -4.85
CA THR A 30 14.88 -0.95 -5.88
C THR A 30 14.91 -2.38 -6.40
N THR A 31 14.24 -3.32 -5.73
CA THR A 31 14.05 -4.70 -6.20
C THR A 31 12.93 -4.82 -7.23
N TRP A 32 12.07 -3.80 -7.37
CA TRP A 32 10.94 -3.84 -8.29
C TRP A 32 11.39 -3.65 -9.74
N ARG A 33 10.65 -4.29 -10.67
CA ARG A 33 10.88 -4.06 -12.10
C ARG A 33 10.59 -2.60 -12.46
N GLU A 34 11.59 -1.95 -13.07
CA GLU A 34 11.52 -0.54 -13.49
C GLU A 34 11.13 0.39 -12.33
N TRP A 35 11.73 0.19 -11.15
CA TRP A 35 11.38 0.93 -9.93
C TRP A 35 11.46 2.45 -10.10
N GLU A 36 12.45 2.99 -10.81
CA GLU A 36 12.55 4.44 -11.08
C GLU A 36 11.33 4.94 -11.88
N ARG A 37 10.88 4.15 -12.85
CA ARG A 37 9.68 4.44 -13.62
C ARG A 37 8.44 4.40 -12.73
N VAL A 38 8.33 3.43 -11.83
CA VAL A 38 7.23 3.38 -10.85
C VAL A 38 7.16 4.67 -10.03
N LEU A 39 8.30 5.15 -9.52
CA LEU A 39 8.40 6.36 -8.70
C LEU A 39 8.23 7.67 -9.49
N THR A 40 8.25 7.63 -10.82
CA THR A 40 8.11 8.81 -11.69
C THR A 40 6.77 8.88 -12.41
N LEU A 41 6.07 7.75 -12.58
CA LEU A 41 4.75 7.70 -13.22
C LEU A 41 3.64 8.34 -12.40
N THR A 42 3.71 8.26 -11.07
CA THR A 42 2.65 8.74 -10.17
C THR A 42 3.25 9.41 -8.94
N ASP A 43 2.44 10.21 -8.23
CA ASP A 43 2.80 10.62 -6.88
C ASP A 43 2.85 9.39 -5.98
N GLN A 44 3.81 9.35 -5.07
CA GLN A 44 3.97 8.24 -4.13
C GLN A 44 3.61 8.72 -2.73
N ILE A 45 2.82 7.93 -2.01
CA ILE A 45 2.54 8.16 -0.59
C ILE A 45 3.18 7.00 0.17
N VAL A 46 4.31 7.27 0.83
CA VAL A 46 5.05 6.31 1.62
C VAL A 46 4.69 6.50 3.08
N VAL A 47 4.01 5.50 3.65
CA VAL A 47 3.50 5.58 5.02
C VAL A 47 4.43 4.88 5.99
N THR A 48 4.89 5.61 7.01
CA THR A 48 5.66 5.06 8.13
C THR A 48 4.76 4.34 9.12
N ARG A 49 5.38 3.41 9.86
CA ARG A 49 4.82 2.86 11.10
C ARG A 49 5.59 3.44 12.29
N PRO A 50 4.96 3.61 13.46
CA PRO A 50 5.69 3.98 14.67
C PRO A 50 6.87 3.04 14.93
N GLY A 51 8.07 3.61 15.15
CA GLY A 51 9.30 2.85 15.40
C GLY A 51 10.05 2.39 14.15
N TYR A 52 9.61 2.77 12.94
CA TYR A 52 10.33 2.52 11.69
C TYR A 52 10.95 3.81 11.15
N GLU A 53 12.25 3.78 10.86
CA GLU A 53 12.94 4.88 10.20
C GLU A 53 12.82 4.72 8.68
N LEU A 54 12.28 5.75 8.01
CA LEU A 54 12.33 5.85 6.55
C LEU A 54 13.64 6.50 6.14
N GLU A 55 14.48 5.75 5.44
CA GLU A 55 15.67 6.28 4.79
C GLU A 55 15.47 6.43 3.28
N THR A 56 16.22 7.35 2.68
CA THR A 56 16.28 7.57 1.22
C THR A 56 17.66 7.22 0.65
N THR A 57 18.53 6.62 1.47
CA THR A 57 19.92 6.27 1.13
C THR A 57 20.03 5.23 0.01
N HIS A 58 19.02 4.37 -0.14
CA HIS A 58 18.98 3.28 -1.11
C HIS A 58 18.51 3.70 -2.51
N VAL A 59 17.93 4.91 -2.67
CA VAL A 59 17.49 5.43 -3.97
C VAL A 59 18.53 6.37 -4.58
N THR A 60 18.42 6.61 -5.88
CA THR A 60 19.28 7.55 -6.62
C THR A 60 19.03 8.99 -6.17
N GLU A 61 20.01 9.88 -6.40
CA GLU A 61 19.90 11.29 -6.02
C GLU A 61 18.73 11.99 -6.72
N ALA A 62 18.52 11.70 -8.00
CA ALA A 62 17.39 12.24 -8.76
C ALA A 62 16.02 11.86 -8.16
N ILE A 63 15.92 10.67 -7.55
CA ILE A 63 14.71 10.25 -6.84
C ILE A 63 14.64 10.92 -5.46
N ARG A 64 15.76 11.06 -4.76
CA ARG A 64 15.83 11.74 -3.45
C ARG A 64 15.37 13.20 -3.54
N GLU A 65 15.73 13.92 -4.60
CA GLU A 65 15.30 15.31 -4.83
C GLU A 65 13.78 15.49 -4.97
N ARG A 66 13.06 14.40 -5.30
CA ARG A 66 11.60 14.38 -5.44
C ARG A 66 10.88 14.07 -4.12
N VAL A 67 11.62 13.74 -3.07
CA VAL A 67 11.07 13.39 -1.76
C VAL A 67 10.64 14.66 -1.02
N SER A 68 9.43 14.63 -0.48
CA SER A 68 8.87 15.63 0.41
C SER A 68 8.45 14.96 1.71
N ASP A 69 9.18 15.25 2.78
CA ASP A 69 8.86 14.74 4.11
C ASP A 69 7.79 15.62 4.73
N VAL A 70 6.59 15.05 4.92
CA VAL A 70 5.43 15.73 5.49
C VAL A 70 4.98 15.10 6.80
N ARG A 71 5.87 14.34 7.45
CA ARG A 71 5.62 13.75 8.77
C ARG A 71 5.45 14.85 9.81
N GLY A 72 4.41 14.74 10.64
CA GLY A 72 4.07 15.75 11.64
C GLY A 72 3.58 17.09 11.08
N ALA A 73 3.44 17.24 9.76
CA ALA A 73 2.89 18.43 9.13
C ALA A 73 1.36 18.53 9.37
N SER A 74 0.85 19.75 9.42
CA SER A 74 -0.59 20.02 9.47
C SER A 74 -1.25 19.70 8.12
N THR A 75 -2.58 19.56 8.12
CA THR A 75 -3.36 19.35 6.89
C THR A 75 -3.12 20.49 5.87
N GLU A 76 -3.01 21.72 6.35
CA GLU A 76 -2.76 22.91 5.52
C GLU A 76 -1.36 22.87 4.90
N GLU A 77 -0.35 22.42 5.65
CA GLU A 77 1.02 22.28 5.15
C GLU A 77 1.11 21.19 4.08
N VAL A 78 0.41 20.07 4.27
CA VAL A 78 0.32 19.00 3.26
C VAL A 78 -0.40 19.50 2.00
N ALA A 79 -1.51 20.22 2.15
CA ALA A 79 -2.24 20.80 1.03
C ALA A 79 -1.37 21.77 0.22
N ALA A 80 -0.64 22.66 0.91
CA ALA A 80 0.30 23.58 0.26
C ALA A 80 1.41 22.84 -0.49
N ALA A 81 1.97 21.77 0.07
CA ALA A 81 2.98 20.94 -0.60
C ALA A 81 2.42 20.25 -1.85
N LEU A 82 1.17 19.75 -1.80
CA LEU A 82 0.49 19.14 -2.94
C LEU A 82 0.22 20.15 -4.05
N GLU A 83 -0.18 21.38 -3.71
CA GLU A 83 -0.42 22.46 -4.67
C GLU A 83 0.87 22.95 -5.33
N ALA A 84 1.94 23.14 -4.54
CA ALA A 84 3.25 23.57 -5.04
C ALA A 84 3.90 22.58 -6.02
N SER A 85 3.40 21.36 -6.09
CA SER A 85 3.89 20.28 -6.95
C SER A 85 2.83 19.76 -7.92
N ALA A 86 1.82 20.57 -8.26
CA ALA A 86 0.74 20.14 -9.15
C ALA A 86 1.21 19.62 -10.52
N ASP A 87 2.33 20.16 -11.04
CA ASP A 87 2.88 19.83 -12.36
C ASP A 87 4.00 18.75 -12.32
N GLU A 88 4.35 18.27 -11.13
CA GLU A 88 5.46 17.33 -10.94
C GLU A 88 5.05 16.19 -10.00
N THR A 89 5.36 14.95 -10.38
CA THR A 89 5.20 13.82 -9.48
C THR A 89 6.19 13.90 -8.32
N ARG A 90 5.71 13.70 -7.09
CA ARG A 90 6.50 13.74 -5.85
C ARG A 90 6.39 12.46 -5.05
N ILE A 91 7.29 12.30 -4.08
CA ILE A 91 7.29 11.19 -3.12
C ILE A 91 7.06 11.76 -1.73
N TYR A 92 5.88 11.55 -1.16
CA TYR A 92 5.50 12.06 0.15
C TYR A 92 5.76 11.02 1.24
N LEU A 93 6.61 11.35 2.21
CA LEU A 93 6.78 10.53 3.41
C LEU A 93 5.82 11.03 4.50
N THR A 94 4.98 10.15 5.04
CA THR A 94 3.94 10.53 6.02
C THR A 94 3.79 9.50 7.13
N ASP A 95 3.38 9.94 8.31
CA ASP A 95 3.04 9.13 9.48
C ASP A 95 1.52 9.03 9.73
N ALA A 96 0.72 9.40 8.71
CA ALA A 96 -0.73 9.50 8.81
C ALA A 96 -1.46 8.16 9.08
N ALA A 97 -0.92 7.01 8.65
CA ALA A 97 -1.59 5.72 8.90
C ALA A 97 -1.03 5.01 10.14
N ARG A 98 -1.71 5.20 11.27
CA ARG A 98 -1.57 4.35 12.46
C ARG A 98 -2.52 3.16 12.36
N VAL A 99 -2.17 2.16 11.55
CA VAL A 99 -2.90 0.88 11.54
C VAL A 99 -2.02 -0.18 12.20
N GLU A 100 -2.37 -0.55 13.44
CA GLU A 100 -1.67 -1.57 14.21
C GLU A 100 -2.06 -3.01 13.80
N ALA A 101 -3.03 -3.19 12.90
CA ALA A 101 -3.47 -4.51 12.46
C ALA A 101 -2.50 -5.10 11.41
N ALA A 102 -1.55 -5.93 11.84
CA ALA A 102 -0.74 -6.71 10.91
C ALA A 102 -1.55 -7.88 10.31
N SER A 103 -1.37 -8.17 9.02
CA SER A 103 -2.04 -9.31 8.37
C SER A 103 -1.70 -10.65 9.02
N THR A 104 -0.52 -10.75 9.64
CA THR A 104 -0.12 -11.93 10.43
C THR A 104 -1.02 -12.13 11.65
N ASP A 105 -1.36 -11.07 12.38
CA ASP A 105 -2.29 -11.14 13.52
C ASP A 105 -3.71 -11.46 13.05
N ILE A 106 -4.16 -10.86 11.93
CA ILE A 106 -5.46 -11.17 11.32
C ILE A 106 -5.56 -12.66 10.98
N ARG A 107 -4.56 -13.22 10.29
CA ARG A 107 -4.55 -14.66 9.93
C ARG A 107 -4.51 -15.55 11.17
N ARG A 108 -3.72 -15.18 12.18
CA ARG A 108 -3.63 -15.90 13.46
C ARG A 108 -4.96 -15.92 14.20
N ALA A 109 -5.67 -14.79 14.23
CA ALA A 109 -7.00 -14.69 14.84
C ALA A 109 -8.05 -15.44 14.00
N ALA A 110 -7.99 -15.35 12.67
CA ALA A 110 -8.94 -16.01 11.77
C ALA A 110 -8.84 -17.55 11.78
N GLY A 111 -7.64 -18.09 11.98
CA GLY A 111 -7.39 -19.53 12.02
C GLY A 111 -8.06 -20.25 13.21
N ASP A 112 -8.50 -19.53 14.24
CA ASP A 112 -9.17 -20.08 15.40
C ASP A 112 -10.53 -19.40 15.63
N ALA A 113 -11.63 -20.13 15.44
CA ALA A 113 -12.99 -19.61 15.65
C ALA A 113 -13.22 -19.07 17.08
N ARG A 114 -12.43 -19.52 18.07
CA ARG A 114 -12.49 -19.01 19.46
C ARG A 114 -11.94 -17.59 19.60
N ARG A 115 -11.19 -17.09 18.61
CA ARG A 115 -10.59 -15.75 18.58
C ARG A 115 -11.41 -14.73 17.79
N TRP A 116 -12.71 -14.99 17.61
CA TRP A 116 -13.63 -14.09 16.91
C TRP A 116 -13.56 -12.64 17.40
N ALA A 117 -13.56 -12.42 18.72
CA ALA A 117 -13.51 -11.07 19.30
C ALA A 117 -12.22 -10.33 18.93
N GLU A 118 -11.09 -11.04 18.85
CA GLU A 118 -9.82 -10.48 18.38
C GLU A 118 -9.91 -10.15 16.89
N LEU A 119 -10.39 -11.07 16.04
CA LEU A 119 -10.57 -10.81 14.62
C LEU A 119 -11.48 -9.60 14.35
N ALA A 120 -12.63 -9.52 15.03
CA ALA A 120 -13.59 -8.43 14.91
C ALA A 120 -13.03 -7.08 15.39
N SER A 121 -11.98 -7.08 16.20
CA SER A 121 -11.27 -5.87 16.61
C SER A 121 -10.20 -5.42 15.60
N LEU A 122 -9.73 -6.32 14.72
CA LEU A 122 -8.63 -6.06 13.78
C LEU A 122 -9.10 -5.66 12.38
N VAL A 123 -10.34 -5.99 12.00
CA VAL A 123 -10.90 -5.70 10.67
C VAL A 123 -12.33 -5.18 10.76
N ALA A 124 -12.80 -4.53 9.70
CA ALA A 124 -14.19 -4.07 9.61
C ALA A 124 -15.18 -5.25 9.77
N PRO A 125 -16.35 -5.06 10.43
CA PRO A 125 -17.30 -6.14 10.68
C PRO A 125 -17.68 -6.99 9.45
N PRO A 126 -17.97 -6.41 8.26
CA PRO A 126 -18.28 -7.21 7.08
C PRO A 126 -17.13 -8.12 6.63
N VAL A 127 -15.88 -7.72 6.87
CA VAL A 127 -14.69 -8.52 6.54
C VAL A 127 -14.54 -9.68 7.53
N ALA A 128 -14.74 -9.44 8.82
CA ALA A 128 -14.72 -10.49 9.84
C ALA A 128 -15.82 -11.54 9.56
N GLU A 129 -17.04 -11.09 9.29
CA GLU A 129 -18.17 -11.95 8.92
C GLU A 129 -17.86 -12.80 7.69
N TYR A 130 -17.27 -12.20 6.66
CA TYR A 130 -16.86 -12.91 5.45
C TYR A 130 -15.81 -13.99 5.74
N ILE A 131 -14.75 -13.64 6.49
CA ILE A 131 -13.70 -14.60 6.89
C ILE A 131 -14.31 -15.78 7.64
N ASN A 132 -15.21 -15.54 8.59
CA ASN A 132 -15.83 -16.59 9.38
C ASN A 132 -16.79 -17.45 8.55
N LYS A 133 -17.62 -16.82 7.72
CA LYS A 133 -18.59 -17.49 6.84
C LYS A 133 -17.89 -18.46 5.88
N HIS A 134 -16.76 -18.05 5.31
CA HIS A 134 -16.03 -18.83 4.32
C HIS A 134 -14.90 -19.68 4.92
N GLY A 135 -14.67 -19.61 6.24
CA GLY A 135 -13.62 -20.36 6.91
C GLY A 135 -12.22 -20.07 6.37
N LEU A 136 -11.97 -18.82 5.96
CA LEU A 136 -10.64 -18.43 5.45
C LEU A 136 -9.59 -18.59 6.55
N TYR A 137 -8.39 -19.03 6.17
CA TYR A 137 -7.23 -19.20 7.06
C TYR A 137 -7.33 -20.31 8.12
N ARG A 138 -8.33 -21.20 8.03
CA ARG A 138 -8.43 -22.43 8.85
C ARG A 138 -7.65 -23.57 8.21
N GLU A 139 -6.99 -24.40 9.01
CA GLU A 139 -6.32 -25.62 8.53
C GLU A 139 -7.36 -26.53 7.84
N GLY A 140 -7.15 -26.80 6.54
CA GLY A 140 -8.07 -27.55 5.68
C GLY A 140 -8.57 -26.78 4.45
N ASN A 141 -8.64 -25.45 4.49
CA ASN A 141 -9.16 -24.63 3.37
C ASN A 141 -8.06 -23.89 2.57
N GLY A 142 -6.78 -24.07 2.91
CA GLY A 142 -5.64 -23.40 2.26
C GLY A 142 -5.26 -23.96 0.88
N ALA A 143 -5.83 -25.09 0.46
CA ALA A 143 -5.45 -25.78 -0.78
C ALA A 143 -6.34 -25.46 -2.00
N GLU A 144 -7.53 -24.89 -1.82
CA GLU A 144 -8.50 -24.73 -2.92
C GLU A 144 -8.47 -23.38 -3.64
N PHE A 145 -7.65 -22.41 -3.19
CA PHE A 145 -7.63 -21.07 -3.79
C PHE A 145 -6.67 -20.90 -4.99
N PHE A 146 -5.97 -21.96 -5.44
CA PHE A 146 -5.00 -21.86 -6.55
C PHE A 146 -5.55 -22.19 -7.95
N ASP A 147 -6.82 -22.58 -8.12
CA ASP A 147 -7.32 -23.03 -9.43
C ASP A 147 -8.66 -22.39 -9.88
N ALA A 148 -8.78 -21.07 -9.72
CA ALA A 148 -9.87 -20.29 -10.33
C ALA A 148 -9.30 -19.14 -11.18
N GLY A 149 -8.45 -19.48 -12.15
CA GLY A 149 -7.74 -18.44 -12.91
C GLY A 149 -6.99 -18.88 -14.17
N THR A 150 -7.34 -19.98 -14.83
CA THR A 150 -6.95 -20.18 -16.23
C THR A 150 -8.16 -20.51 -17.10
N ASN A 151 -8.72 -19.44 -17.67
CA ASN A 151 -9.70 -19.51 -18.73
C ASN A 151 -9.00 -20.08 -19.98
N ARG A 152 -9.22 -21.36 -20.32
CA ARG A 152 -8.86 -21.87 -21.65
C ARG A 152 -9.92 -21.43 -22.63
N THR A 153 -9.52 -20.51 -23.50
CA THR A 153 -10.23 -20.19 -24.74
C THR A 153 -9.49 -20.92 -25.87
N HIS A 154 -10.28 -21.62 -26.70
CA HIS A 154 -9.94 -22.40 -27.90
C HIS A 154 -9.42 -23.82 -27.70
#